data_AF-A0A7C6YYY1-F1
#
_entry.id   AF-A0A7C6YYY1-F1
#
_cell.length_a   1.000
_cell.length_b   1.000
_cell.length_c   1.000
_cell.angle_alpha   90.00
_cell.angle_beta   90.00
_cell.angle_gamma   90.00
#
_symmetry.space_group_name_H-M   'P 1'
#
loop_
_entity.id
_entity.type
_entity.pdbx_description
1 polymer ?
#
loop_
_entity_poly.entity_id
_entity_poly.type
_entity_poly.pdbx_seq_one_letter_code
_entity_poly.pdbx_strand_id
1 'polypeptide(L)' 'MKKVFTYLISFVLVFMATYLILCYLPSLRIKLFAPSMEYFVESIKYMVFFKTMVSVVVGLLAVGIPFIIQRRTK' A
#
# COMPACT_ATOMS: atom_id res chain seq x y z
N MET A 1 11.29 -21.42 -5.80
CA MET A 1 10.25 -20.88 -4.90
C MET A 1 10.72 -19.74 -3.99
N LYS A 2 11.95 -19.79 -3.43
CA LYS A 2 12.48 -18.72 -2.54
C LYS A 2 12.34 -17.29 -3.09
N LYS A 3 12.67 -17.05 -4.37
CA LYS A 3 12.56 -15.73 -5.01
C LYS A 3 11.12 -15.21 -5.06
N VAL A 4 10.14 -16.08 -5.34
CA VAL A 4 8.71 -15.72 -5.37
C VAL A 4 8.25 -15.28 -3.98
N PHE A 5 8.72 -15.97 -2.94
CA PHE A 5 8.43 -15.61 -1.56
C PHE A 5 9.02 -14.24 -1.19
N THR A 6 10.24 -13.93 -1.64
CA THR A 6 10.86 -12.61 -1.45
C THR A 6 10.04 -11.50 -2.11
N TYR A 7 9.56 -11.71 -3.34
CA TYR A 7 8.71 -10.73 -4.04
C TYR A 7 7.34 -10.56 -3.38
N LEU A 8 6.76 -11.63 -2.84
CA LEU A 8 5.51 -11.55 -2.08
C LEU A 8 5.69 -10.76 -0.78
N ILE A 9 6.76 -11.02 -0.03
CA ILE A 9 7.06 -10.28 1.20
C ILE A 9 7.30 -8.80 0.87
N SER A 10 8.08 -8.49 -0.17
CA SER A 10 8.32 -7.11 -0.57
C SER A 10 7.03 -6.42 -1.03
N PHE A 11 6.16 -7.13 -1.75
CA PHE A 11 4.84 -6.62 -2.15
C PHE A 11 4.01 -6.22 -0.94
N VAL A 12 3.88 -7.11 0.05
CA VAL A 12 3.09 -6.85 1.27
C VAL A 12 3.67 -5.68 2.07
N LEU A 13 5.01 -5.57 2.12
CA LEU A 13 5.68 -4.50 2.86
C LEU A 13 5.46 -3.13 2.21
N VAL A 14 5.58 -3.04 0.89
CA VAL A 14 5.27 -1.82 0.12
C VAL A 14 3.79 -1.48 0.19
N PHE A 15 2.91 -2.48 0.14
CA PHE A 15 1.47 -2.31 0.30
C PHE A 15 1.14 -1.67 1.66
N MET A 16 1.63 -2.25 2.76
CA MET A 16 1.38 -1.72 4.10
C MET A 16 1.95 -0.30 4.26
N ALA A 17 3.17 -0.04 3.79
CA ALA A 17 3.79 1.28 3.87
C ALA A 17 2.98 2.34 3.10
N THR A 18 2.60 2.05 1.86
CA THR A 18 1.82 2.98 1.02
C THR A 18 0.42 3.23 1.58
N TYR A 19 -0.22 2.19 2.12
CA TYR A 19 -1.52 2.30 2.77
C TYR A 19 -1.46 3.21 4.01
N LEU A 20 -0.43 3.06 4.85
CA LEU A 20 -0.22 3.93 6.00
C LEU A 20 0.03 5.38 5.58
N ILE A 21 0.89 5.61 4.59
CA ILE A 21 1.15 6.96 4.05
C ILE A 21 -0.14 7.61 3.52
N LEU A 22 -0.96 6.87 2.78
CA LEU A 22 -2.27 7.34 2.30
C LEU A 22 -3.28 7.60 3.43
N CYS A 23 -3.11 6.96 4.59
CA CYS A 23 -3.94 7.20 5.77
C CYS A 23 -3.61 8.53 6.47
N TYR A 24 -2.33 8.90 6.49
CA TYR A 24 -1.85 10.13 7.14
C TYR A 24 -1.68 11.31 6.16
N LEU A 25 -1.87 11.11 4.86
CA LEU A 25 -1.77 12.17 3.85
C LEU A 25 -2.79 13.28 4.14
N PRO A 26 -2.39 14.57 4.26
CA PRO A 26 -3.29 15.66 4.61
C PRO A 26 -4.44 15.86 3.63
N SER A 27 -4.22 15.54 2.35
CA SER A 27 -5.24 15.63 1.28
C SER A 27 -6.37 14.61 1.42
N LEU A 28 -6.14 13.51 2.14
CA LEU A 28 -7.09 12.42 2.38
C LEU A 28 -7.44 12.26 3.87
N ARG A 29 -7.03 13.22 4.71
CA ARG A 29 -7.41 13.26 6.12
C ARG A 29 -8.89 13.64 6.23
N ILE A 30 -9.65 12.80 6.90
CA ILE A 30 -10.96 13.19 7.42
C ILE A 30 -10.72 14.27 8.47
N LYS A 31 -11.43 15.40 8.44
CA LYS A 31 -11.37 16.39 9.53
C LYS A 31 -12.16 15.87 10.72
N LEU A 32 -11.57 14.95 11.47
CA LEU A 32 -12.13 14.43 12.72
C LEU A 32 -11.24 14.84 13.89
N PHE A 33 -11.80 15.56 14.85
CA PHE A 33 -11.12 15.96 16.08
C PHE A 33 -11.20 14.81 17.07
N ALA A 34 -10.48 13.72 16.77
CA ALA A 34 -10.53 12.46 17.51
C ALA A 34 -9.11 11.98 17.88
N PRO A 35 -8.97 11.13 18.92
CA PRO A 35 -7.73 10.44 19.23
C PRO A 35 -7.20 9.67 18.02
N SER A 36 -5.87 9.56 17.88
CA SER A 36 -5.22 8.96 16.71
C SER A 36 -5.70 7.54 16.36
N MET A 37 -6.05 6.73 17.36
CA MET A 37 -6.55 5.37 17.17
C MET A 37 -7.98 5.34 16.61
N GLU A 38 -8.89 6.12 17.18
CA GLU A 38 -10.28 6.23 16.67
C GLU A 38 -10.29 6.85 15.27
N TYR A 39 -9.45 7.86 15.07
CA TYR A 39 -9.22 8.48 13.76
C TYR A 39 -8.76 7.47 12.70
N PHE A 40 -7.85 6.57 13.07
CA PHE A 40 -7.33 5.54 12.16
C PHE A 40 -8.41 4.53 11.78
N VAL A 41 -9.24 4.10 12.72
CA VAL A 41 -10.35 3.17 12.46
C VAL A 41 -11.42 3.82 11.55
N GLU A 42 -11.76 5.08 11.81
CA GLU A 42 -12.69 5.84 10.97
C GLU A 42 -12.11 6.09 9.57
N SER A 43 -10.81 6.37 9.49
CA SER A 43 -10.06 6.55 8.23
C SER A 43 -9.84 5.26 7.45
N ILE A 44 -9.88 4.10 8.11
CA ILE A 44 -9.97 2.82 7.43
C ILE A 44 -11.35 2.76 6.81
N LYS A 45 -12.44 2.83 7.59
CA LYS A 45 -13.83 2.73 7.08
C LYS A 45 -14.12 3.68 5.93
N TYR A 46 -13.66 4.91 6.01
CA TYR A 46 -13.81 5.88 4.95
C TYR A 46 -12.74 5.67 3.88
N MET A 47 -13.16 5.44 2.63
CA MET A 47 -12.25 5.25 1.49
C MET A 47 -11.36 3.97 1.54
N VAL A 48 -11.73 2.91 2.29
CA VAL A 48 -11.01 1.60 2.26
C VAL A 48 -10.70 1.21 0.83
N PHE A 49 -11.72 1.14 -0.02
CA PHE A 49 -11.63 0.66 -1.40
C PHE A 49 -10.66 1.47 -2.25
N PHE A 50 -10.66 2.80 -2.08
CA PHE A 50 -9.76 3.66 -2.84
C PHE A 50 -8.31 3.49 -2.36
N LYS A 51 -8.08 3.47 -1.05
CA LYS A 51 -6.74 3.32 -0.47
C LYS A 51 -6.16 1.94 -0.75
N THR A 52 -6.97 0.88 -0.69
CA THR A 52 -6.53 -0.47 -1.06
C THR A 52 -6.27 -0.57 -2.56
N MET A 53 -7.13 -0.03 -3.43
CA MET A 53 -6.91 -0.05 -4.88
C MET A 53 -5.61 0.67 -5.27
N VAL A 54 -5.37 1.86 -4.73
CA VAL A 54 -4.13 2.61 -4.99
C VAL A 54 -2.92 1.85 -4.46
N SER A 55 -3.00 1.28 -3.26
CA SER A 55 -1.89 0.51 -2.68
C SER A 55 -1.60 -0.78 -3.45
N VAL A 56 -2.62 -1.48 -3.97
CA VAL A 56 -2.44 -2.64 -4.87
C VAL A 56 -1.73 -2.22 -6.16
N VAL A 57 -2.17 -1.12 -6.79
CA VAL A 57 -1.54 -0.62 -8.02
C VAL A 57 -0.08 -0.26 -7.78
N VAL A 58 0.24 0.45 -6.68
CA VAL A 58 1.61 0.83 -6.34
C VAL A 58 2.45 -0.41 -6.00
N GLY A 59 1.93 -1.36 -5.24
CA GLY A 59 2.60 -2.63 -4.95
C GLY A 59 2.88 -3.43 -6.23
N LEU A 60 1.92 -3.47 -7.16
CA LEU A 60 2.07 -4.17 -8.44
C LEU A 60 3.09 -3.49 -9.35
N LEU A 61 3.18 -2.16 -9.35
CA LEU A 61 4.23 -1.45 -10.07
C LEU A 61 5.60 -1.70 -9.45
N ALA A 62 5.70 -1.59 -8.12
CA ALA A 62 6.95 -1.78 -7.38
C ALA A 62 7.54 -3.19 -7.54
N VAL A 63 6.70 -4.22 -7.67
CA VAL A 63 7.15 -5.61 -7.84
C VAL A 63 7.12 -6.07 -9.31
N GLY A 64 6.15 -5.62 -10.08
CA GLY A 64 5.97 -5.98 -11.49
C GLY A 64 7.08 -5.43 -12.39
N ILE A 65 7.50 -4.18 -12.18
CA ILE A 65 8.59 -3.56 -12.95
C ILE A 65 9.90 -4.36 -12.81
N PRO A 66 10.43 -4.61 -11.60
CA PRO A 66 11.67 -5.37 -11.45
C PRO A 66 11.50 -6.83 -11.88
N PHE A 67 10.30 -7.42 -11.76
CA PHE A 67 10.04 -8.77 -12.25
C PHE A 67 10.13 -8.87 -13.79
N ILE A 68 9.55 -7.90 -14.51
CA ILE A 68 9.62 -7.85 -15.98
C ILE A 68 11.05 -7.59 -16.45
N ILE A 69 11.78 -6.67 -15.80
CA ILE A 69 13.18 -6.38 -16.12
C ILE A 69 14.05 -7.62 -15.89
N GLN A 70 13.90 -8.31 -14.75
CA GLN A 70 14.67 -9.51 -14.45
C GLN A 70 14.37 -10.67 -15.41
N ARG A 71 13.15 -10.73 -15.98
CA ARG A 71 12.80 -11.68 -17.05
C ARG A 71 13.39 -11.32 -18.41
N ARG A 72 13.68 -10.05 -18.67
CA ARG A 72 14.26 -9.54 -19.94
C ARG A 72 15.79 -9.65 -20.00
N THR A 73 16.46 -9.65 -18.85
CA THR A 73 17.93 -9.73 -18.74
C THR A 73 18.45 -11.18 -18.69
N LYS A 74 17.55 -12.17 -18.63
CA LYS A 74 17.88 -13.59 -18.54
C LYS A 74 17.53 -14.31 -19.83
#